data_AF-A0A1F4BCY8-F1
#
_entry.id   AF-A0A1F4BCY8-F1
#
_cell.length_a   1.000
_cell.length_b   1.000
_cell.length_c   1.000
_cell.angle_alpha   90.00
_cell.angle_beta   90.00
_cell.angle_gamma   90.00
#
_symmetry.space_group_name_H-M   'P 1'
#
loop_
_entity.id
_entity.type
_entity.pdbx_description
1 polymer ?
#
loop_
_entity_poly.entity_id
_entity_poly.type
_entity_poly.pdbx_seq_one_letter_code
_entity_poly.pdbx_strand_id
1 'polypeptide(L)'
;MLSAVRFQEELRRVARSLARVPIGDPLAAAVRKITQNPAFTQSRLLARILTALTYQMGEFRRAEISAFDSDTLAMVITLMDAHAAGTSPREEWTSAVDAAKAALLGVQ
;
A
#
# COMPACT_ATOMS: atom_id res chain seq x y z
N MET A 1 6.14 -15.16 -9.85
CA MET A 1 5.84 -14.21 -8.75
C MET A 1 6.96 -13.18 -8.69
N LEU A 2 6.67 -11.96 -8.24
CA LEU A 2 7.63 -10.88 -8.01
C LEU A 2 7.89 -10.76 -6.51
N SER A 3 9.13 -10.49 -6.11
CA SER A 3 9.45 -10.06 -4.75
C SER A 3 8.87 -8.68 -4.46
N ALA A 4 8.75 -8.32 -3.18
CA ALA A 4 8.31 -6.99 -2.77
C ALA A 4 9.09 -5.85 -3.46
N VAL A 5 10.42 -5.97 -3.54
CA VAL A 5 11.28 -4.96 -4.20
C VAL A 5 10.98 -4.86 -5.70
N ARG A 6 10.89 -6.00 -6.41
CA ARG A 6 10.57 -6.01 -7.84
C ARG A 6 9.17 -5.49 -8.14
N PHE A 7 8.21 -5.77 -7.25
CA PHE A 7 6.86 -5.25 -7.39
C PHE A 7 6.80 -3.73 -7.21
N GLN A 8 7.56 -3.19 -6.24
CA GLN A 8 7.70 -1.75 -6.03
C GLN A 8 8.32 -1.03 -7.25
N GLU A 9 9.32 -1.63 -7.90
CA GLU A 9 9.90 -1.10 -9.14
C GLU A 9 8.86 -1.00 -10.26
N GLU A 10 8.03 -2.04 -10.43
CA GLU A 10 6.95 -2.03 -11.42
C GLU A 10 5.85 -1.02 -11.09
N LEU A 11 5.46 -0.88 -9.82
CA LEU A 11 4.53 0.18 -9.39
C LEU A 11 5.07 1.57 -9.76
N ARG A 12 6.34 1.86 -9.46
CA ARG A 12 6.99 3.12 -9.85
C ARG A 12 7.00 3.32 -11.36
N ARG A 13 7.22 2.25 -12.14
CA ARG A 13 7.20 2.30 -13.61
C ARG A 13 5.84 2.68 -14.16
N VAL A 14 4.76 2.09 -13.65
CA VAL A 14 3.39 2.38 -14.11
C VAL A 14 2.95 3.77 -13.68
N ALA A 15 3.37 4.22 -12.50
CA ALA A 15 2.96 5.52 -11.97
C ALA A 15 3.73 6.74 -12.51
N ARG A 16 4.74 6.57 -13.38
CA ARG A 16 5.61 7.69 -13.85
C ARG A 16 4.83 8.83 -14.50
N SER A 17 3.72 8.52 -15.18
CA SER A 17 2.91 9.50 -15.90
C SER A 17 1.70 10.00 -15.10
N LEU A 18 1.52 9.57 -13.85
CA LEU A 18 0.40 10.00 -13.04
C LEU A 18 0.67 11.37 -12.42
N ALA A 19 -0.26 12.30 -12.59
CA ALA A 19 -0.30 13.53 -11.82
C ALA A 19 -0.49 13.15 -10.34
N ARG A 20 0.44 13.57 -9.48
CA ARG A 20 0.40 13.26 -8.06
C ARG A 20 -0.36 14.35 -7.32
N VAL A 21 -1.48 13.99 -6.71
CA VAL A 21 -2.10 14.83 -5.69
C VAL A 21 -1.32 14.63 -4.39
N PRO A 22 -0.87 15.69 -3.71
CA PRO A 22 -0.21 15.57 -2.42
C PRO A 22 -1.14 14.88 -1.42
N ILE A 23 -0.69 13.79 -0.82
CA ILE A 23 -1.38 13.14 0.29
C ILE A 23 -0.59 13.47 1.54
N GLY A 24 -1.19 14.23 2.46
CA GLY A 24 -0.52 14.71 3.66
C GLY A 24 -0.04 13.57 4.57
N ASP A 25 -0.92 12.60 4.84
CA ASP A 25 -0.59 11.39 5.59
C ASP A 25 -0.96 10.14 4.77
N PRO A 26 -0.01 9.56 4.02
CA PRO A 26 -0.27 8.39 3.19
C PRO A 26 -0.55 7.12 4.00
N LEU A 27 -0.03 7.03 5.22
CA LEU A 27 -0.18 5.84 6.06
C LEU A 27 -1.61 5.79 6.63
N ALA A 28 -2.09 6.88 7.23
CA ALA A 28 -3.47 6.99 7.69
C ALA A 28 -4.48 6.91 6.53
N ALA A 29 -4.15 7.48 5.37
CA ALA A 29 -4.99 7.37 4.18
C ALA A 29 -5.15 5.92 3.70
N ALA A 30 -4.05 5.15 3.68
CA ALA A 30 -4.09 3.74 3.29
C ALA A 30 -4.95 2.90 4.25
N VAL A 31 -4.77 3.08 5.56
CA VAL A 31 -5.58 2.38 6.58
C VAL A 31 -7.05 2.72 6.42
N ARG A 32 -7.39 4.02 6.31
CA ARG A 32 -8.77 4.46 6.11
C ARG A 32 -9.41 3.85 4.87
N LYS A 33 -8.68 3.80 3.74
CA LYS A 33 -9.21 3.20 2.50
C LYS A 33 -9.53 1.71 2.69
N ILE A 34 -8.66 0.97 3.39
CA ILE A 34 -8.88 -0.44 3.72
C ILE A 34 -10.11 -0.59 4.63
N THR A 35 -10.20 0.19 5.70
CA THR A 35 -11.32 0.14 6.66
C THR A 35 -12.65 0.49 6.03
N GLN A 36 -12.68 1.40 5.05
CA GLN A 36 -13.91 1.78 4.34
C GLN A 36 -14.38 0.70 3.36
N ASN A 37 -13.47 -0.05 2.74
CA ASN A 37 -13.80 -1.04 1.72
C ASN A 37 -13.08 -2.39 1.93
N PRO A 38 -13.22 -3.04 3.09
CA PRO A 38 -12.38 -4.18 3.46
C PRO A 38 -12.64 -5.45 2.62
N ALA A 39 -13.84 -5.58 2.01
CA ALA A 39 -14.16 -6.69 1.11
C ALA A 39 -13.45 -6.63 -0.27
N PHE A 40 -12.92 -5.45 -0.64
CA PHE A 40 -12.41 -5.20 -1.99
C PHE A 40 -11.03 -5.83 -2.18
N THR A 41 -10.79 -6.41 -3.36
CA THR A 41 -9.47 -7.00 -3.72
C THR A 41 -8.35 -5.97 -3.62
N GLN A 42 -8.62 -4.72 -4.00
CA GLN A 42 -7.68 -3.61 -3.88
C GLN A 42 -7.24 -3.35 -2.43
N SER A 43 -8.16 -3.45 -1.47
CA SER A 43 -7.87 -3.28 -0.04
C SER A 43 -6.98 -4.41 0.50
N ARG A 44 -7.24 -5.65 0.09
CA ARG A 44 -6.37 -6.80 0.43
C ARG A 44 -4.96 -6.63 -0.13
N LEU A 45 -4.85 -6.16 -1.37
CA LEU A 45 -3.56 -5.88 -1.99
C LEU A 45 -2.82 -4.73 -1.29
N LEU A 46 -3.53 -3.65 -0.94
CA LEU A 46 -2.97 -2.52 -0.20
C LEU A 46 -2.46 -2.92 1.19
N ALA A 47 -3.18 -3.77 1.92
CA ALA A 47 -2.72 -4.32 3.20
C ALA A 47 -1.46 -5.19 3.06
N ARG A 48 -1.36 -5.97 1.97
CA ARG A 48 -0.16 -6.74 1.65
C ARG A 48 1.03 -5.83 1.32
N ILE A 49 0.81 -4.71 0.64
CA ILE A 49 1.86 -3.71 0.39
C ILE A 49 2.33 -3.08 1.71
N LEU A 50 1.42 -2.69 2.61
CA LEU A 50 1.78 -2.17 3.94
C LEU A 50 2.64 -3.16 4.72
N THR A 51 2.25 -4.43 4.71
CA THR A 51 3.03 -5.52 5.34
C THR A 51 4.40 -5.66 4.69
N ALA A 52 4.47 -5.59 3.35
CA ALA A 52 5.72 -5.73 2.62
C ALA A 52 6.69 -4.57 2.82
N LEU A 53 6.19 -3.34 2.95
CA LEU A 53 7.02 -2.19 3.31
C LEU A 53 7.58 -2.36 4.72
N THR A 54 6.71 -2.68 5.68
CA THR A 54 7.06 -2.77 7.11
C THR A 54 8.04 -3.90 7.44
N TYR A 55 7.88 -5.06 6.80
CA TYR A 55 8.66 -6.27 7.13
C TYR A 55 9.57 -6.74 6.00
N GLN A 56 9.60 -6.07 4.85
CA GLN A 56 10.39 -6.45 3.67
C GLN A 56 10.07 -7.85 3.13
N MET A 57 8.81 -8.30 3.26
CA MET A 57 8.37 -9.64 2.88
C MET A 57 7.15 -9.64 1.97
N GLY A 58 6.96 -10.72 1.22
CA GLY A 58 5.75 -10.94 0.43
C GLY A 58 6.01 -11.17 -1.05
N GLU A 59 5.07 -11.88 -1.67
CA GLU A 59 5.06 -12.18 -3.09
C GLU A 59 3.87 -11.51 -3.76
N PHE A 60 4.10 -11.02 -4.97
CA PHE A 60 3.10 -10.29 -5.76
C PHE A 60 3.07 -10.78 -7.20
N ARG A 61 1.90 -10.69 -7.84
CA ARG A 61 1.78 -10.90 -9.28
C ARG A 61 1.79 -9.54 -9.96
N ARG A 62 2.49 -9.43 -11.10
CA ARG A 62 2.50 -8.19 -11.89
C ARG A 62 1.09 -7.70 -12.27
N ALA A 63 0.19 -8.64 -12.55
CA ALA A 63 -1.22 -8.35 -12.87
C ALA A 63 -1.99 -7.70 -11.71
N GLU A 64 -1.51 -7.78 -10.46
CA GLU A 64 -2.16 -7.11 -9.33
C GLU A 64 -2.06 -5.58 -9.42
N ILE A 65 -1.12 -5.03 -10.20
CA ILE A 65 -1.00 -3.58 -10.39
C ILE A 65 -2.28 -3.00 -11.02
N SER A 66 -2.94 -3.74 -11.93
CA SER A 66 -4.18 -3.27 -12.56
C SER A 66 -5.38 -3.27 -11.62
N ALA A 67 -5.25 -3.78 -10.39
CA ALA A 67 -6.30 -3.67 -9.37
C ALA A 67 -6.36 -2.26 -8.74
N PHE A 68 -5.35 -1.41 -8.98
CA PHE A 68 -5.36 -0.02 -8.53
C PHE A 68 -5.92 0.92 -9.59
N ASP A 69 -6.92 1.70 -9.20
CA ASP A 69 -7.22 2.97 -9.88
C ASP A 69 -6.05 3.96 -9.75
N SER A 70 -6.10 5.05 -10.53
CA SER A 70 -5.04 6.08 -10.56
C SER A 70 -4.76 6.68 -9.20
N ASP A 71 -5.81 6.94 -8.41
CA ASP A 71 -5.71 7.65 -7.14
C ASP A 71 -5.06 6.77 -6.09
N THR A 72 -5.41 5.49 -6.08
CA THR A 72 -4.84 4.50 -5.17
C THR A 72 -3.43 4.14 -5.57
N LEU A 73 -3.13 4.09 -6.87
CA LEU A 73 -1.76 3.93 -7.33
C LEU A 73 -0.91 5.13 -6.90
N ALA A 74 -1.40 6.36 -7.05
CA ALA A 74 -0.71 7.55 -6.56
C ALA A 74 -0.47 7.50 -5.04
N MET A 75 -1.48 7.07 -4.27
CA MET A 75 -1.34 6.87 -2.82
C MET A 75 -0.29 5.82 -2.46
N VAL A 76 -0.28 4.68 -3.15
CA VAL A 76 0.73 3.62 -2.93
C VAL A 76 2.13 4.16 -3.20
N ILE A 77 2.32 4.99 -4.22
CA ILE A 77 3.62 5.61 -4.48
C ILE A 77 4.02 6.60 -3.39
N THR A 78 3.10 7.46 -2.93
CA THR A 78 3.39 8.36 -1.81
C THR A 78 3.73 7.59 -0.53
N LEU A 79 3.06 6.46 -0.29
CA LEU A 79 3.35 5.55 0.82
C LEU A 79 4.77 4.97 0.71
N MET A 80 5.16 4.51 -0.47
CA MET A 80 6.52 4.00 -0.74
C MET A 80 7.59 5.08 -0.55
N ASP A 81 7.31 6.30 -0.99
CA ASP A 81 8.23 7.43 -0.84
C ASP A 81 8.36 7.86 0.64
N ALA A 82 7.25 7.89 1.39
CA ALA A 82 7.26 8.15 2.84
C ALA A 82 8.04 7.08 3.61
N HIS A 83 7.86 5.80 3.26
CA HIS A 83 8.63 4.70 3.85
C HIS A 83 10.14 4.85 3.58
N ALA A 84 10.52 5.14 2.34
CA ALA A 84 11.91 5.31 1.95
C ALA A 84 12.57 6.54 2.59
N ALA A 85 11.82 7.62 2.79
CA ALA A 85 12.27 8.83 3.46
C ALA A 85 12.34 8.68 4.99
N GLY A 86 11.78 7.60 5.56
CA GLY A 86 11.77 7.38 7.00
C GLY A 86 10.96 8.43 7.77
N THR A 87 9.92 9.00 7.15
CA THR A 87 9.15 10.13 7.72
C THR A 87 8.29 9.74 8.91
N SER A 88 7.99 8.44 9.06
CA SER A 88 7.23 7.87 10.18
C SER A 88 8.05 6.80 10.89
N PRO A 89 8.01 6.74 12.24
CA PRO A 89 8.66 5.68 13.01
C PRO A 89 8.07 4.30 12.69
N ARG A 90 8.89 3.26 12.88
CA ARG A 90 8.50 1.87 12.62
C ARG A 90 7.24 1.41 13.39
N GLU A 91 7.01 1.96 14.57
CA GLU A 91 5.84 1.66 15.40
C GLU A 91 4.52 2.10 14.74
N GLU A 92 4.52 3.25 14.06
CA GLU A 92 3.36 3.71 13.28
C GLU A 92 3.06 2.75 12.12
N TRP A 93 4.10 2.31 11.39
CA TRP A 93 3.96 1.32 10.32
C TRP A 93 3.39 -0.01 10.82
N THR A 94 3.90 -0.48 11.96
CA THR A 94 3.43 -1.71 12.60
C THR A 94 1.96 -1.58 13.00
N SER A 95 1.60 -0.48 13.66
CA SER A 95 0.22 -0.17 14.06
C SER A 95 -0.73 -0.08 12.86
N ALA A 96 -0.28 0.52 11.76
CA ALA A 96 -1.05 0.60 10.52
C ALA A 96 -1.28 -0.77 9.88
N VAL A 97 -0.28 -1.67 9.91
CA VAL A 97 -0.45 -3.05 9.44
C VAL A 97 -1.46 -3.80 10.30
N ASP A 98 -1.39 -3.66 11.62
CA ASP A 98 -2.31 -4.34 12.54
C ASP A 98 -3.75 -3.84 12.35
N ALA A 99 -3.94 -2.52 12.22
CA ALA A 99 -5.24 -1.93 11.90
C ALA A 99 -5.79 -2.41 10.55
N ALA A 100 -4.94 -2.47 9.51
CA ALA A 100 -5.32 -2.98 8.20
C ALA A 100 -5.75 -4.46 8.26
N LYS A 101 -5.00 -5.31 8.98
CA LYS A 101 -5.34 -6.73 9.17
C LYS A 101 -6.65 -6.89 9.94
N ALA A 102 -6.84 -6.15 11.03
CA ALA A 102 -8.06 -6.17 11.82
C ALA A 102 -9.29 -5.81 10.97
N ALA A 103 -9.18 -4.76 10.13
CA ALA A 103 -10.25 -4.35 9.22
C ALA A 103 -10.62 -5.45 8.20
N LEU A 104 -9.64 -6.20 7.69
CA LEU A 104 -9.90 -7.29 6.74
C LEU A 104 -10.51 -8.53 7.41
N LEU A 105 -10.15 -8.81 8.66
CA LEU A 105 -10.69 -9.94 9.43
C LEU A 105 -12.15 -9.71 9.85
N GLY A 106 -12.55 -8.46 10.10
CA GLY A 106 -13.94 -8.11 10.46
C GLY A 106 -14.98 -8.34 9.34
N VAL A 107 -14.56 -8.82 8.17
CA VAL A 107 -15.42 -9.12 7.01
C VAL A 107 -15.55 -10.63 6.75
N GLN A 108 -14.83 -11.46 7.50
CA GLN A 108 -14.86 -12.92 7.34
C GLN A 108 -16.10 -13.56 7.96
#